data_AF-A0A1F9H053-F1
#
_entry.id   AF-A0A1F9H053-F1
#
_cell.length_a   1.000
_cell.length_b   1.000
_cell.length_c   1.000
_cell.angle_alpha   90.00
_cell.angle_beta   90.00
_cell.angle_gamma   90.00
#
_symmetry.space_group_name_H-M   'P 1'
#
loop_
_entity.id
_entity.type
_entity.pdbx_description
1 polymer ?
#
loop_
_entity_poly.entity_id
_entity_poly.type
_entity_poly.pdbx_seq_one_letter_code
_entity_poly.pdbx_strand_id
1 'polypeptide(L)'
;MKYRGDIPFLIDQLTICLSSGIEFREAIEIVTSEIQESRLKNELLITTQEIQQGRPREEAFNALASKVKLKEIKQIADLIELSAETGSPLIPGLKALASSLRMELLEEAERGALKAPFILMIPLLLFILPATGLILITPFFKSLMEVLG
;
A
#
# COMPACT_ATOMS: atom_id res chain seq x y z
N MET A 1 -4.59 3.57 -11.51
CA MET A 1 -4.37 3.57 -10.05
C MET A 1 -5.42 2.76 -9.25
N LYS A 2 -6.35 2.05 -9.91
CA LYS A 2 -7.52 1.40 -9.25
C LYS A 2 -7.28 -0.06 -8.80
N TYR A 3 -6.03 -0.57 -8.82
CA TYR A 3 -5.73 -2.00 -8.71
C TYR A 3 -5.04 -2.44 -7.41
N ARG A 4 -4.50 -1.50 -6.61
CA ARG A 4 -3.75 -1.84 -5.39
C ARG A 4 -4.62 -2.46 -4.28
N GLY A 5 -5.91 -2.09 -4.23
CA GLY A 5 -6.84 -2.57 -3.21
C GLY A 5 -7.24 -4.04 -3.36
N ASP A 6 -7.21 -4.58 -4.58
CA ASP A 6 -7.73 -5.92 -4.87
C ASP A 6 -6.64 -7.00 -4.72
N ILE A 7 -5.36 -6.64 -4.76
CA ILE A 7 -4.24 -7.60 -4.68
C ILE A 7 -4.24 -8.41 -3.37
N PRO A 8 -4.46 -7.83 -2.18
CA PRO A 8 -4.58 -8.61 -0.96
C PRO A 8 -5.65 -9.70 -1.05
N PHE A 9 -6.79 -9.40 -1.67
CA PHE A 9 -7.88 -10.36 -1.88
C PHE A 9 -7.46 -11.51 -2.82
N LEU A 10 -6.73 -11.20 -3.90
CA LEU A 10 -6.19 -12.23 -4.80
C LEU A 10 -5.20 -13.15 -4.10
N ILE A 11 -4.34 -12.59 -3.23
CA ILE A 11 -3.41 -13.39 -2.43
C ILE A 11 -4.17 -14.29 -1.45
N ASP A 12 -5.27 -13.83 -0.86
CA ASP A 12 -6.10 -14.66 0.01
C ASP A 12 -6.73 -15.82 -0.75
N GLN A 13 -7.33 -15.56 -1.92
CA GLN A 13 -7.94 -16.61 -2.75
C GLN A 13 -6.89 -17.65 -3.15
N LEU A 14 -5.71 -17.22 -3.58
CA LEU A 14 -4.59 -18.12 -3.87
C LEU A 14 -4.19 -18.93 -2.64
N THR A 15 -4.08 -18.28 -1.49
CA THR A 15 -3.72 -18.93 -0.22
C THR A 15 -4.76 -19.97 0.20
N ILE A 16 -6.05 -19.68 0.04
CA ILE A 16 -7.14 -20.60 0.35
C ILE A 16 -7.06 -21.82 -0.57
N CYS A 17 -6.94 -21.62 -1.88
CA CYS A 17 -6.81 -22.72 -2.84
C CYS A 17 -5.63 -23.65 -2.48
N LEU A 18 -4.45 -23.07 -2.24
CA LEU A 18 -3.26 -23.82 -1.87
C LEU A 18 -3.41 -24.53 -0.52
N SER A 19 -4.07 -23.89 0.46
CA SER A 19 -4.34 -24.49 1.78
C SER A 19 -5.32 -25.66 1.69
N SER A 20 -6.18 -25.68 0.68
CA SER A 20 -7.11 -26.77 0.39
C SER A 20 -6.46 -27.93 -0.38
N GLY A 21 -5.15 -27.86 -0.68
CA GLY A 21 -4.43 -28.89 -1.42
C GLY A 21 -4.56 -28.77 -2.94
N ILE A 22 -5.12 -27.68 -3.46
CA ILE A 22 -5.15 -27.39 -4.89
C ILE A 22 -3.72 -27.07 -5.35
N GLU A 23 -3.32 -27.63 -6.48
CA GLU A 23 -2.01 -27.37 -7.05
C GLU A 23 -1.89 -25.91 -7.48
N PHE A 24 -0.69 -25.32 -7.36
CA PHE A 24 -0.43 -23.93 -7.70
C PHE A 24 -0.90 -23.54 -9.12
N ARG A 25 -0.73 -24.44 -10.09
CA ARG A 25 -1.13 -24.23 -11.48
C ARG A 25 -2.65 -24.07 -11.64
N GLU A 26 -3.42 -24.87 -10.94
CA GLU A 26 -4.88 -24.79 -10.96
C GLU A 26 -5.37 -23.62 -10.10
N ALA A 27 -4.75 -23.40 -8.95
CA ALA A 27 -5.07 -22.29 -8.06
C ALA A 27 -4.90 -20.93 -8.75
N ILE A 28 -3.83 -20.73 -9.52
CA ILE A 28 -3.62 -19.45 -10.23
C ILE A 28 -4.64 -19.23 -11.36
N GLU A 29 -5.10 -20.31 -12.01
CA GLU A 29 -6.14 -20.23 -13.02
C GLU A 29 -7.49 -19.79 -12.41
N ILE A 30 -7.87 -20.40 -11.29
CA ILE A 30 -9.06 -20.03 -10.52
C ILE A 30 -8.98 -18.55 -10.14
N VAL A 31 -7.90 -18.12 -9.50
CA VAL A 31 -7.72 -16.73 -9.05
C VAL A 31 -7.75 -15.76 -10.24
N THR A 32 -7.13 -16.11 -11.36
CA THR A 32 -7.12 -15.25 -12.56
C THR A 32 -8.53 -15.07 -13.15
N SER A 33 -9.38 -16.08 -13.04
CA SER A 33 -10.77 -16.03 -13.52
C SER A 33 -11.64 -15.06 -12.73
N GLU A 34 -11.35 -14.85 -11.44
CA GLU A 34 -12.07 -13.93 -10.56
C GLU A 34 -11.67 -12.46 -10.75
N ILE A 35 -10.54 -12.20 -11.41
CA ILE A 35 -10.08 -10.83 -11.64
C ILE A 35 -10.99 -10.14 -12.67
N GLN A 36 -11.41 -8.91 -12.35
CA GLN A 36 -12.12 -8.06 -13.31
C GLN A 36 -11.24 -7.73 -14.52
N GLU A 37 -11.87 -7.56 -15.68
CA GLU A 37 -11.18 -7.20 -16.92
C GLU A 37 -10.26 -5.99 -16.73
N SER A 38 -8.95 -6.23 -16.85
CA SER A 38 -7.92 -5.27 -16.55
C SER A 38 -6.60 -5.63 -17.23
N ARG A 39 -5.69 -4.65 -17.33
CA ARG A 39 -4.34 -4.91 -17.83
C ARG A 39 -3.62 -5.96 -16.98
N LEU A 40 -3.84 -5.98 -15.67
CA LEU A 40 -3.27 -6.99 -14.77
C LEU A 40 -3.80 -8.38 -15.09
N LYS A 41 -5.12 -8.53 -15.32
CA LYS A 41 -5.73 -9.80 -15.71
C LYS A 41 -5.09 -10.36 -16.98
N ASN A 42 -4.92 -9.54 -18.01
CA ASN A 42 -4.32 -9.98 -19.28
C ASN A 42 -2.89 -10.47 -19.09
N GLU A 43 -2.06 -9.73 -18.35
CA GLU A 43 -0.69 -10.14 -18.06
C GLU A 43 -0.64 -11.39 -17.18
N LEU A 44 -1.55 -11.53 -16.22
CA LEU A 44 -1.65 -12.71 -15.37
C LEU A 44 -2.15 -13.94 -16.15
N LEU A 45 -3.08 -13.78 -17.09
CA LEU A 45 -3.51 -14.85 -18.02
C LEU A 45 -2.34 -15.38 -18.84
N ILE A 46 -1.52 -14.48 -19.40
CA ILE A 46 -0.30 -14.86 -20.12
C ILE A 46 0.65 -15.61 -19.19
N THR A 47 0.82 -15.12 -17.96
CA THR A 47 1.71 -15.75 -16.96
C THR A 47 1.22 -17.15 -16.58
N THR A 48 -0.09 -17.32 -16.38
CA THR A 48 -0.73 -18.61 -16.13
C THR A 48 -0.52 -19.56 -17.31
N GLN A 49 -0.64 -19.09 -18.56
CA GLN A 49 -0.34 -19.89 -19.75
C GLN A 49 1.14 -20.28 -19.84
N GLU A 50 2.08 -19.39 -19.53
CA GLU A 50 3.52 -19.70 -19.48
C GLU A 50 3.81 -20.80 -18.46
N ILE A 51 3.22 -20.72 -17.27
CA ILE A 51 3.32 -21.76 -16.24
C ILE A 51 2.74 -23.07 -16.75
N GLN A 52 1.59 -23.03 -17.43
CA GLN A 52 0.98 -24.22 -18.02
C GLN A 52 1.87 -24.88 -19.08
N GLN A 53 2.62 -24.08 -19.85
CA GLN A 53 3.59 -24.57 -20.84
C GLN A 53 4.89 -25.11 -20.21
N GLY A 54 4.99 -25.12 -18.89
CA GLY A 54 6.13 -25.69 -18.17
C GLY A 54 7.18 -24.67 -17.75
N ARG A 55 6.92 -23.37 -17.92
CA ARG A 55 7.80 -22.34 -17.37
C ARG A 55 7.79 -22.43 -15.83
N PRO A 56 8.95 -22.37 -15.17
CA PRO A 56 9.00 -22.31 -13.71
C PRO A 56 8.23 -21.10 -13.17
N ARG A 57 7.50 -21.28 -12.07
CA ARG A 57 6.59 -20.26 -11.52
C ARG A 57 7.34 -19.01 -11.08
N GLU A 58 8.52 -19.17 -10.51
CA GLU A 58 9.41 -18.10 -10.07
C GLU A 58 9.84 -17.22 -11.25
N GLU A 59 10.23 -17.82 -12.38
CA GLU A 59 10.56 -17.07 -13.60
C GLU A 59 9.34 -16.36 -14.19
N ALA A 60 8.19 -17.04 -14.23
CA ALA A 60 6.97 -16.49 -14.80
C ALA A 60 6.49 -15.26 -14.01
N PHE A 61 6.49 -15.36 -12.67
CA PHE A 61 6.12 -14.23 -11.80
C PHE A 61 7.16 -13.10 -11.82
N ASN A 62 8.45 -13.39 -11.95
CA ASN A 62 9.47 -12.37 -12.15
C ASN A 62 9.29 -11.62 -13.48
N ALA A 63 8.96 -12.33 -14.56
CA ALA A 63 8.61 -11.71 -15.82
C ALA A 63 7.36 -10.83 -15.70
N LEU A 64 6.32 -11.31 -15.01
CA LEU A 64 5.11 -10.54 -14.73
C LEU A 64 5.42 -9.25 -13.96
N ALA A 65 6.23 -9.33 -12.90
CA ALA A 65 6.64 -8.18 -12.10
C ALA A 65 7.36 -7.11 -12.94
N SER A 66 8.22 -7.55 -13.87
CA SER A 66 8.95 -6.65 -14.78
C SER A 66 8.03 -5.90 -15.76
N LYS A 67 6.94 -6.54 -16.22
CA LYS A 67 5.97 -5.99 -17.18
C LYS A 67 4.97 -5.05 -16.51
N VAL A 68 4.42 -5.47 -15.36
CA VAL A 68 3.34 -4.79 -14.66
C VAL A 68 3.86 -3.61 -13.80
N LYS A 69 5.10 -3.71 -13.29
CA LYS A 69 5.77 -2.67 -12.48
C LYS A 69 4.96 -2.24 -11.25
N LEU A 70 4.21 -3.16 -10.66
CA LEU A 70 3.54 -2.97 -9.38
C LEU A 70 4.39 -3.55 -8.25
N LYS A 71 4.55 -2.79 -7.17
CA LYS A 71 5.33 -3.18 -5.99
C LYS A 71 4.81 -4.49 -5.40
N GLU A 72 3.49 -4.62 -5.33
CA GLU A 72 2.82 -5.77 -4.71
C GLU A 72 3.05 -7.05 -5.53
N ILE A 73 3.03 -6.95 -6.86
CA ILE A 73 3.33 -8.09 -7.74
C ILE A 73 4.80 -8.50 -7.62
N LYS A 74 5.71 -7.53 -7.49
CA LYS A 74 7.12 -7.82 -7.21
C LYS A 74 7.29 -8.57 -5.88
N GLN A 75 6.62 -8.13 -4.82
CA GLN A 75 6.68 -8.81 -3.53
C GLN A 75 6.14 -10.25 -3.58
N ILE A 76 5.13 -10.52 -4.43
CA ILE A 76 4.66 -11.89 -4.67
C ILE A 76 5.73 -12.71 -5.41
N ALA A 77 6.36 -12.15 -6.45
CA ALA A 77 7.41 -12.82 -7.21
C ALA A 77 8.63 -13.16 -6.31
N ASP A 78 9.11 -12.19 -5.54
CA ASP A 78 10.22 -12.35 -4.60
C ASP A 78 9.91 -13.47 -3.57
N LEU A 79 8.65 -13.58 -3.11
CA LEU A 79 8.24 -14.62 -2.18
C LEU A 79 8.19 -16.01 -2.83
N ILE A 80 7.71 -16.10 -4.07
CA ILE A 80 7.67 -17.37 -4.82
C ILE A 80 9.09 -17.87 -5.09
N GLU A 81 9.98 -16.97 -5.51
CA GLU A 81 11.40 -17.25 -5.72
C GLU A 81 12.06 -17.72 -4.42
N LEU A 82 11.88 -16.98 -3.32
CA LEU A 82 12.41 -17.37 -2.02
C LEU A 82 11.92 -18.75 -1.57
N SER A 83 10.64 -19.05 -1.75
CA SER A 83 10.06 -20.36 -1.42
C SER A 83 10.65 -21.48 -2.27
N ALA A 84 10.92 -21.22 -3.56
CA ALA A 84 11.56 -22.17 -4.45
C ALA A 84 13.04 -22.43 -4.07
N GLU A 85 13.79 -21.38 -3.74
CA GLU A 85 15.22 -21.50 -3.36
C GLU A 85 15.43 -22.16 -2.01
N THR A 86 14.60 -21.79 -1.02
CA THR A 86 14.79 -22.22 0.38
C THR A 86 13.97 -23.45 0.75
N GLY A 87 13.00 -23.84 -0.08
CA GLY A 87 12.02 -24.88 0.24
C GLY A 87 11.04 -24.47 1.36
N SER A 88 11.01 -23.20 1.76
CA SER A 88 10.09 -22.71 2.78
C SER A 88 8.63 -22.77 2.28
N PRO A 89 7.66 -23.03 3.18
CA PRO A 89 6.26 -23.11 2.79
C PRO A 89 5.77 -21.75 2.28
N LEU A 90 5.16 -21.73 1.09
CA LEU A 90 4.65 -20.53 0.45
C LEU A 90 3.45 -19.91 1.18
N ILE A 91 2.59 -20.76 1.76
CA ILE A 91 1.31 -20.37 2.38
C ILE A 91 1.50 -19.34 3.53
N PRO A 92 2.36 -19.57 4.54
CA PRO A 92 2.63 -18.58 5.59
C PRO A 92 3.13 -17.23 5.03
N GLY A 93 3.98 -17.27 4.01
CA GLY A 93 4.50 -16.06 3.36
C GLY A 93 3.41 -15.25 2.68
N LEU A 94 2.50 -15.92 1.95
CA LEU A 94 1.38 -15.26 1.27
C LEU A 94 0.43 -14.61 2.29
N LYS A 95 0.13 -15.30 3.41
CA LYS A 95 -0.67 -14.74 4.51
C LYS A 95 -0.03 -13.49 5.12
N ALA A 96 1.28 -13.54 5.39
CA ALA A 96 2.02 -12.40 5.92
C ALA A 96 2.02 -11.21 4.95
N LEU A 97 2.24 -11.48 3.66
CA LEU A 97 2.21 -10.46 2.62
C LEU A 97 0.83 -9.81 2.50
N ALA A 98 -0.24 -10.61 2.45
CA ALA A 98 -1.60 -10.09 2.39
C ALA A 98 -1.94 -9.20 3.61
N SER A 99 -1.48 -9.59 4.80
CA SER A 99 -1.64 -8.77 6.01
C SER A 99 -0.88 -7.45 5.90
N SER A 100 0.39 -7.50 5.46
CA SER A 100 1.23 -6.32 5.28
C SER A 100 0.66 -5.34 4.27
N LEU A 101 0.12 -5.81 3.14
CA LEU A 101 -0.50 -4.95 2.14
C LEU A 101 -1.77 -4.26 2.66
N ARG A 102 -2.60 -4.96 3.44
CA ARG A 102 -3.76 -4.33 4.09
C ARG A 102 -3.33 -3.23 5.07
N MET A 103 -2.26 -3.47 5.81
CA MET A 103 -1.69 -2.46 6.71
C MET A 103 -1.17 -1.25 5.94
N GLU A 104 -0.47 -1.45 4.82
CA GLU A 104 0.01 -0.36 3.95
C GLU A 104 -1.16 0.48 3.40
N LEU A 105 -2.27 -0.16 3.00
CA LEU A 105 -3.47 0.55 2.55
C LEU A 105 -4.12 1.39 3.66
N LEU A 106 -4.15 0.86 4.90
CA LEU A 106 -4.64 1.59 6.07
C LEU A 106 -3.74 2.78 6.39
N GLU A 107 -2.42 2.57 6.39
CA GLU A 107 -1.46 3.66 6.61
C GLU A 107 -1.57 4.74 5.54
N GLU A 108 -1.74 4.38 4.27
CA GLU A 108 -1.95 5.35 3.20
C GLU A 108 -3.21 6.19 3.42
N ALA A 109 -4.29 5.57 3.91
CA ALA A 109 -5.51 6.29 4.28
C ALA A 109 -5.28 7.22 5.50
N GLU A 110 -4.57 6.75 6.52
CA GLU A 110 -4.27 7.53 7.74
C GLU A 110 -3.31 8.70 7.49
N ARG A 111 -2.31 8.53 6.62
CA ARG A 111 -1.38 9.60 6.21
C ARG A 111 -2.11 10.80 5.59
N GLY A 112 -3.30 10.59 5.01
CA GLY A 112 -4.17 11.68 4.57
C GLY A 112 -4.73 12.52 5.73
N ALA A 113 -5.06 11.88 6.85
CA ALA A 113 -5.67 12.53 8.02
C ALA A 113 -4.65 13.31 8.87
N LEU A 114 -3.40 12.84 8.93
CA LEU A 114 -2.34 13.49 9.72
C LEU A 114 -1.84 14.84 9.17
N LYS A 115 -2.34 15.30 8.01
CA LYS A 115 -2.17 16.69 7.57
C LYS A 115 -3.07 17.68 8.31
N ALA A 116 -4.12 17.22 8.98
CA ALA A 116 -5.09 18.05 9.68
C ALA A 116 -4.49 18.93 10.81
N PRO A 117 -3.59 18.44 11.68
CA PRO A 117 -3.12 19.22 12.84
C PRO A 117 -2.33 20.46 12.41
N PHE A 118 -1.45 20.32 11.41
CA PHE A 118 -0.59 21.42 10.97
C PHE A 118 -1.36 22.54 10.27
N ILE A 119 -2.40 22.19 9.49
CA ILE A 119 -3.30 23.16 8.84
C ILE A 119 -4.12 23.94 9.88
N LEU A 120 -4.42 23.34 11.04
CA LEU A 120 -5.15 24.01 12.12
C LEU A 120 -4.24 24.90 12.99
N MET A 121 -2.94 24.58 13.11
CA MET A 121 -1.98 25.41 13.87
C MET A 121 -1.71 26.78 13.23
N ILE A 122 -1.70 26.87 11.89
CA ILE A 122 -1.42 28.12 11.16
C ILE A 122 -2.49 29.22 11.45
N PRO A 123 -3.80 28.96 11.31
CA PRO A 123 -4.84 29.91 11.70
C PRO A 123 -4.76 30.32 13.18
N LEU A 124 -4.55 29.36 14.08
CA LEU A 124 -4.42 29.61 15.52
C LEU A 124 -3.29 30.61 15.83
N LEU A 125 -2.11 30.41 15.24
CA LEU A 125 -0.98 31.33 15.38
C LEU A 125 -1.29 32.71 14.78
N LEU A 126 -1.88 32.76 13.58
CA LEU A 126 -2.19 34.00 12.89
C LEU A 126 -3.22 34.87 13.62
N PHE A 127 -4.13 34.27 14.39
CA PHE A 127 -5.11 35.02 15.22
C PHE A 127 -4.61 35.31 16.63
N ILE A 128 -3.90 34.39 17.29
CA ILE A 128 -3.46 34.57 18.68
C ILE A 128 -2.26 35.52 18.79
N LEU A 129 -1.26 35.43 17.91
CA LEU A 129 -0.08 36.30 17.95
C LEU A 129 -0.41 37.80 17.86
N PRO A 130 -1.23 38.29 16.92
CA PRO A 130 -1.57 39.71 16.88
C PRO A 130 -2.41 40.12 18.10
N ALA A 131 -3.32 39.26 18.58
CA ALA A 131 -4.14 39.55 19.76
C ALA A 131 -3.27 39.69 21.03
N THR A 132 -2.33 38.78 21.26
CA THR A 132 -1.42 38.86 22.41
C THR A 132 -0.41 40.01 22.26
N GLY A 133 0.07 40.27 21.05
CA GLY A 133 0.92 41.43 20.76
C GLY A 133 0.26 42.75 21.12
N LEU A 134 -1.01 42.94 20.73
CA LEU A 134 -1.77 44.15 21.07
C LEU A 134 -1.94 44.33 22.59
N ILE A 135 -2.21 43.24 23.31
CA ILE A 135 -2.35 43.27 24.77
C ILE A 135 -1.04 43.66 25.46
N LEU A 136 0.09 43.11 25.01
CA LEU A 136 1.42 43.40 25.58
C LEU A 136 1.91 44.83 25.27
N ILE A 137 1.57 45.37 24.09
CA ILE A 137 1.97 46.71 23.65
C ILE A 137 1.12 47.81 24.34
N THR A 138 -0.11 47.49 24.74
CA THR A 138 -1.04 48.43 25.40
C THR A 138 -0.46 49.18 26.61
N PRO A 139 0.14 48.52 27.62
CA PRO A 139 0.72 49.23 28.77
C PRO A 139 1.95 50.06 28.40
N PHE A 140 2.74 49.63 27.41
CA PHE A 140 3.94 50.34 26.95
C PHE A 140 3.56 51.69 26.32
N PHE A 141 2.53 51.72 25.48
CA PHE A 141 2.03 52.97 24.90
C PHE A 141 1.42 53.91 25.95
N LYS A 142 0.68 53.37 26.94
CA LYS A 142 0.13 54.19 28.03
C LYS A 142 1.24 54.86 28.84
N SER A 143 2.29 54.11 29.20
CA SER A 143 3.42 54.65 29.95
C SER A 143 4.23 55.68 29.16
N LEU A 144 4.40 55.50 27.85
CA LEU A 144 5.12 56.45 27.01
C LEU A 144 4.39 57.80 26.88
N MET A 145 3.06 57.79 26.78
CA MET A 145 2.26 59.03 26.73
C MET A 145 2.29 59.80 28.05
N GLU A 146 2.37 59.12 29.19
CA GLU A 146 2.45 59.75 30.51
C GLU A 146 3.83 60.38 30.79
N VAL A 147 4.90 59.89 30.15
CA VAL A 147 6.26 60.44 30.30
C VAL A 147 6.53 61.62 29.34
N LEU A 148 5.82 61.68 28.21
CA LEU A 148 6.01 62.73 27.19
C LEU A 148 5.01 63.88 27.27
N GLY A 149 3.96 63.77 28.09
CA GLY A 149 2.97 64.83 28.36
C GLY A 149 3.17 65.46 29.73
#